data_AF-A0A0D4CN71-F1
#
_entry.id   AF-A0A0D4CN71-F1
#
_cell.length_a   1.000
_cell.length_b   1.000
_cell.length_c   1.000
_cell.angle_alpha   90.00
_cell.angle_beta   90.00
_cell.angle_gamma   90.00
#
_symmetry.space_group_name_H-M   'P 1'
#
loop_
_entity.id
_entity.type
_entity.pdbx_description
1 polymer ?
#
loop_
_entity_poly.entity_id
_entity_poly.type
_entity_poly.pdbx_seq_one_letter_code
_entity_poly.pdbx_strand_id
1 'polypeptide(L)'
;MAIKTAQYEINKDVYHFVTDDNAVKVLDNNKNELGTLREFAFTGKVIDGGKFSDIKHSGIYRVKNMTGLPSNVPTNQESILSVLAVGDPKNPSVISYKVIAPNGVITENTVSGGSQSGWSAGGINLTNQLNGLSNNIGNITKLPNGASDVVTAINTINGNLNNVKKQSDDLKYNFEHFVGYDERYMKLAGGNFTGSPVVQNQVAYQAFTSKGARVNVAWVNANDHLFIGSPNAPTQIQGMGELLFNGHKVFTDANTGKGSNLDADKLDGIDSTGFVKTNGDDIKNGRLKINQNMVSIKVKEDNIYQSAFNFVNSSDQVLSEIVTNSTGDFALNTGLPAGRKNRTTLYIGRDGEIRHQGSRPQIFLEDAAMENEEQISFIHGDDPWRPYGQGMGFIRRAKENAVVFYNWRADTEVMYLGANNGEAVDIKHSPYIGEHHRRFFLQDEQPGGDVPYGSVWIGF
;
A
#
# COMPACT_ATOMS: atom_id res chain seq x y z
N MET A 1 -33.44 -115.91 81.19
CA MET A 1 -32.01 -115.57 81.03
C MET A 1 -31.83 -114.17 81.54
N ALA A 2 -30.84 -113.96 82.41
CA ALA A 2 -30.45 -112.65 82.88
C ALA A 2 -28.97 -112.45 82.55
N ILE A 3 -28.66 -111.40 81.81
CA ILE A 3 -27.43 -110.60 81.92
C ILE A 3 -27.79 -109.31 81.23
N LYS A 4 -27.72 -108.19 81.94
CA LYS A 4 -27.54 -106.92 81.26
C LYS A 4 -26.74 -105.91 82.16
N THR A 5 -25.52 -105.51 81.72
CA THR A 5 -24.43 -104.70 82.38
C THR A 5 -23.31 -104.07 81.41
N ALA A 6 -23.14 -102.71 81.23
CA ALA A 6 -22.17 -101.89 80.37
C ALA A 6 -21.93 -100.37 80.77
N GLN A 7 -20.70 -99.83 80.81
CA GLN A 7 -20.28 -98.84 81.86
C GLN A 7 -20.50 -97.29 81.71
N TYR A 8 -20.58 -96.56 82.85
CA TYR A 8 -20.55 -95.08 82.98
C TYR A 8 -19.73 -94.56 84.20
N GLU A 9 -18.53 -93.99 84.01
CA GLU A 9 -17.59 -93.66 85.10
C GLU A 9 -17.74 -92.25 85.70
N ILE A 10 -17.69 -92.15 87.05
CA ILE A 10 -17.32 -90.93 87.79
C ILE A 10 -16.33 -91.33 88.90
N ASN A 11 -15.27 -90.56 89.10
CA ASN A 11 -14.26 -90.75 90.16
C ASN A 11 -13.54 -92.13 90.20
N LYS A 12 -13.40 -92.81 89.05
CA LYS A 12 -12.66 -94.09 88.83
C LYS A 12 -13.40 -95.38 89.20
N ASP A 13 -14.73 -95.35 89.35
CA ASP A 13 -15.58 -96.54 89.50
C ASP A 13 -16.35 -96.83 88.20
N VAL A 14 -16.25 -98.04 87.65
CA VAL A 14 -16.75 -98.41 86.30
C VAL A 14 -18.20 -99.00 86.35
N TYR A 15 -19.28 -98.27 85.95
CA TYR A 15 -20.71 -98.60 86.26
C TYR A 15 -21.55 -99.37 85.19
N HIS A 16 -21.58 -100.70 85.17
CA HIS A 16 -22.16 -101.47 84.05
C HIS A 16 -23.74 -101.43 83.90
N PHE A 17 -24.33 -100.74 82.89
CA PHE A 17 -25.66 -100.95 82.20
C PHE A 17 -25.74 -101.42 80.70
N VAL A 18 -25.85 -102.73 80.46
CA VAL A 18 -26.81 -103.26 79.49
C VAL A 18 -28.09 -103.39 80.36
N THR A 19 -29.33 -103.37 79.86
CA THR A 19 -30.53 -103.34 80.76
C THR A 19 -31.56 -104.45 80.50
N ASP A 20 -31.80 -105.44 81.39
CA ASP A 20 -32.54 -106.69 81.03
C ASP A 20 -33.93 -106.43 80.40
N ASP A 21 -34.53 -105.31 80.79
CA ASP A 21 -35.64 -104.61 80.16
C ASP A 21 -35.60 -104.43 78.62
N ASN A 22 -36.79 -104.24 78.04
CA ASN A 22 -36.96 -103.96 76.61
C ASN A 22 -36.39 -102.60 76.15
N ALA A 23 -36.09 -101.66 77.07
CA ALA A 23 -35.47 -100.37 76.75
C ALA A 23 -34.78 -99.71 77.95
N VAL A 24 -33.70 -98.95 77.69
CA VAL A 24 -33.12 -97.98 78.65
C VAL A 24 -33.95 -96.70 78.62
N LYS A 25 -34.42 -96.21 79.77
CA LYS A 25 -35.18 -94.95 79.87
C LYS A 25 -34.28 -93.76 80.18
N VAL A 26 -34.55 -92.63 79.53
CA VAL A 26 -33.96 -91.32 79.80
C VAL A 26 -34.98 -90.50 80.58
N LEU A 27 -34.56 -89.94 81.72
CA LEU A 27 -35.43 -89.15 82.61
C LEU A 27 -35.00 -87.68 82.66
N ASP A 28 -35.92 -86.79 83.02
CA ASP A 28 -35.60 -85.40 83.35
C ASP A 28 -35.08 -85.26 84.81
N ASN A 29 -34.65 -84.05 85.19
CA ASN A 29 -34.20 -83.75 86.56
C ASN A 29 -35.29 -83.95 87.64
N ASN A 30 -36.57 -84.08 87.26
CA ASN A 30 -37.70 -84.35 88.14
C ASN A 30 -38.11 -85.84 88.13
N LYS A 31 -37.36 -86.71 87.45
CA LYS A 31 -37.61 -88.15 87.23
C LYS A 31 -38.78 -88.49 86.31
N ASN A 32 -39.28 -87.54 85.51
CA ASN A 32 -40.26 -87.82 84.46
C ASN A 32 -39.59 -88.52 83.27
N GLU A 33 -40.30 -89.44 82.61
CA GLU A 33 -39.79 -90.16 81.45
C GLU A 33 -39.77 -89.27 80.19
N LEU A 34 -38.57 -89.00 79.68
CA LEU A 34 -38.36 -88.25 78.44
C LEU A 34 -38.44 -89.14 77.20
N GLY A 35 -38.21 -90.45 77.34
CA GLY A 35 -38.19 -91.44 76.26
C GLY A 35 -37.09 -92.47 76.50
N THR A 36 -36.71 -93.21 75.46
CA THR A 36 -35.69 -94.27 75.56
C THR A 36 -34.38 -93.91 74.87
N LEU A 37 -33.28 -94.52 75.33
CA LEU A 37 -31.97 -94.42 74.66
C LEU A 37 -32.06 -94.89 73.19
N ARG A 38 -32.91 -95.87 72.90
CA ARG A 38 -33.15 -96.36 71.55
C ARG A 38 -33.75 -95.29 70.64
N GLU A 39 -34.72 -94.54 71.16
CA GLU A 39 -35.35 -93.43 70.43
C GLU A 39 -34.37 -92.27 70.22
N PHE A 40 -33.66 -91.83 71.26
CA PHE A 40 -32.75 -90.70 71.14
C PHE A 40 -31.45 -91.00 70.39
N ALA A 41 -30.94 -92.24 70.40
CA ALA A 41 -29.68 -92.59 69.74
C ALA A 41 -29.83 -93.22 68.34
N PHE A 42 -30.95 -93.92 68.05
CA PHE A 42 -31.04 -94.76 66.85
C PHE A 42 -32.32 -94.57 66.03
N THR A 43 -33.51 -94.70 66.64
CA THR A 43 -34.78 -94.76 65.87
C THR A 43 -35.47 -93.40 65.68
N GLY A 44 -34.96 -92.36 66.34
CA GLY A 44 -35.56 -91.03 66.38
C GLY A 44 -36.84 -90.98 67.22
N LYS A 45 -36.86 -90.14 68.27
CA LYS A 45 -38.09 -89.86 69.01
C LYS A 45 -39.06 -89.09 68.12
N VAL A 46 -40.31 -89.55 68.01
CA VAL A 46 -41.33 -88.87 67.18
C VAL A 46 -41.84 -87.62 67.91
N ILE A 47 -41.88 -86.50 67.19
CA ILE A 47 -42.52 -85.25 67.62
C ILE A 47 -43.36 -84.71 66.45
N ASP A 48 -44.67 -84.59 66.67
CA ASP A 48 -45.62 -84.06 65.70
C ASP A 48 -46.22 -82.75 66.26
N GLY A 49 -45.83 -81.60 65.68
CA GLY A 49 -46.18 -80.26 66.16
C GLY A 49 -45.16 -79.62 67.13
N GLY A 50 -45.47 -78.40 67.60
CA GLY A 50 -44.61 -77.60 68.50
C GLY A 50 -43.60 -76.69 67.77
N LYS A 51 -42.69 -76.04 68.51
CA LYS A 51 -41.53 -75.33 67.92
C LYS A 51 -40.26 -76.17 68.05
N PHE A 52 -39.38 -76.13 67.06
CA PHE A 52 -38.08 -76.85 67.14
C PHE A 52 -37.27 -76.43 68.38
N SER A 53 -37.36 -75.16 68.77
CA SER A 53 -36.69 -74.55 69.93
C SER A 53 -37.12 -75.12 71.29
N ASP A 54 -38.24 -75.83 71.33
CA ASP A 54 -38.75 -76.43 72.56
C ASP A 54 -38.03 -77.78 72.85
N ILE A 55 -37.34 -78.33 71.85
CA ILE A 55 -36.58 -79.59 71.95
C ILE A 55 -35.19 -79.30 72.54
N LYS A 56 -35.10 -79.29 73.86
CA LYS A 56 -33.87 -78.93 74.60
C LYS A 56 -32.95 -80.10 74.97
N HIS A 57 -33.27 -81.33 74.60
CA HIS A 57 -32.49 -82.52 74.97
C HIS A 57 -31.69 -83.04 73.78
N SER A 58 -30.51 -83.61 74.05
CA SER A 58 -29.66 -84.18 73.01
C SER A 58 -30.21 -85.50 72.49
N GLY A 59 -30.24 -85.65 71.17
CA GLY A 59 -30.72 -86.87 70.52
C GLY A 59 -31.17 -86.64 69.07
N ILE A 60 -31.59 -87.74 68.45
CA ILE A 60 -32.21 -87.78 67.13
C ILE A 60 -33.74 -87.77 67.31
N TYR A 61 -34.41 -86.97 66.50
CA TYR A 61 -35.85 -86.80 66.49
C TYR A 61 -36.40 -86.99 65.08
N ARG A 62 -37.57 -87.61 64.95
CA ARG A 62 -38.38 -87.62 63.74
C ARG A 62 -39.46 -86.57 63.90
N VAL A 63 -39.32 -85.46 63.19
CA VAL A 63 -40.14 -84.27 63.37
C VAL A 63 -41.09 -84.07 62.20
N LYS A 64 -42.33 -83.70 62.51
CA LYS A 64 -43.39 -83.41 61.54
C LYS A 64 -44.25 -82.23 62.03
N ASN A 65 -44.86 -81.47 61.12
CA ASN A 65 -45.71 -80.32 61.43
C ASN A 65 -45.11 -79.28 62.40
N MET A 66 -43.78 -79.23 62.54
CA MET A 66 -43.10 -78.32 63.46
C MET A 66 -43.01 -76.90 62.92
N THR A 67 -43.11 -75.93 63.83
CA THR A 67 -42.98 -74.50 63.55
C THR A 67 -41.56 -74.00 63.81
N GLY A 68 -41.14 -72.97 63.07
CA GLY A 68 -39.81 -72.36 63.18
C GLY A 68 -38.68 -73.08 62.43
N LEU A 69 -38.95 -74.22 61.78
CA LEU A 69 -38.06 -74.81 60.77
C LEU A 69 -37.99 -73.89 59.52
N PRO A 70 -36.93 -73.96 58.69
CA PRO A 70 -36.81 -73.12 57.52
C PRO A 70 -37.80 -73.51 56.42
N SER A 71 -38.24 -72.54 55.61
CA SER A 71 -39.36 -72.68 54.67
C SER A 71 -39.16 -73.71 53.55
N ASN A 72 -37.93 -74.16 53.34
CA ASN A 72 -37.57 -75.21 52.38
C ASN A 72 -37.66 -76.64 52.97
N VAL A 73 -37.96 -76.80 54.28
CA VAL A 73 -38.24 -78.09 54.90
C VAL A 73 -39.74 -78.42 54.75
N PRO A 74 -40.12 -79.58 54.17
CA PRO A 74 -41.52 -79.94 54.01
C PRO A 74 -42.23 -80.12 55.36
N THR A 75 -43.36 -79.45 55.56
CA THR A 75 -44.14 -79.54 56.81
C THR A 75 -44.92 -80.85 56.93
N ASN A 76 -45.28 -81.46 55.79
CA ASN A 76 -46.15 -82.63 55.69
C ASN A 76 -45.41 -83.99 55.67
N GLN A 77 -44.07 -84.00 55.66
CA GLN A 77 -43.25 -85.22 55.66
C GLN A 77 -42.38 -85.27 56.92
N GLU A 78 -42.04 -86.48 57.38
CA GLU A 78 -41.09 -86.63 58.50
C GLU A 78 -39.69 -86.17 58.07
N SER A 79 -39.09 -85.27 58.85
CA SER A 79 -37.69 -84.87 58.73
C SER A 79 -36.90 -85.36 59.94
N ILE A 80 -35.59 -85.55 59.79
CA ILE A 80 -34.71 -85.86 60.92
C ILE A 80 -34.24 -84.54 61.52
N LEU A 81 -34.43 -84.37 62.83
CA LEU A 81 -33.80 -83.30 63.60
C LEU A 81 -32.79 -83.93 64.56
N SER A 82 -31.51 -83.66 64.33
CA SER A 82 -30.45 -83.96 65.28
C SER A 82 -30.26 -82.75 66.19
N VAL A 83 -30.32 -82.97 67.50
CA VAL A 83 -30.15 -81.95 68.53
C VAL A 83 -28.94 -82.31 69.38
N LEU A 84 -28.02 -81.36 69.51
CA LEU A 84 -26.88 -81.43 70.43
C LEU A 84 -26.98 -80.26 71.42
N ALA A 85 -27.54 -80.54 72.59
CA ALA A 85 -27.64 -79.62 73.72
C ALA A 85 -26.46 -79.84 74.68
N VAL A 86 -25.83 -78.75 75.11
CA VAL A 86 -24.69 -78.73 76.03
C VAL A 86 -24.95 -77.72 77.14
N GLY A 87 -24.80 -78.15 78.40
CA GLY A 87 -25.03 -77.34 79.60
C GLY A 87 -26.05 -77.97 80.54
N ASP A 88 -26.80 -77.14 81.27
CA ASP A 88 -27.83 -77.59 82.21
C ASP A 88 -28.99 -78.34 81.49
N PRO A 89 -29.47 -79.49 81.98
CA PRO A 89 -30.51 -80.28 81.31
C PRO A 89 -31.87 -79.59 81.12
N LYS A 90 -32.17 -78.53 81.90
CA LYS A 90 -33.42 -77.75 81.81
C LYS A 90 -33.23 -76.50 80.94
N ASN A 91 -32.05 -75.89 80.98
CA ASN A 91 -31.67 -74.74 80.16
C ASN A 91 -30.23 -74.88 79.64
N PRO A 92 -30.03 -75.58 78.50
CA PRO A 92 -28.70 -75.75 77.92
C PRO A 92 -28.08 -74.40 77.54
N SER A 93 -26.76 -74.30 77.70
CA SER A 93 -26.00 -73.09 77.39
C SER A 93 -25.89 -72.86 75.89
N VAL A 94 -25.73 -73.96 75.13
CA VAL A 94 -25.73 -73.98 73.66
C VAL A 94 -26.54 -75.19 73.19
N ILE A 95 -27.36 -75.00 72.16
CA ILE A 95 -28.05 -76.08 71.45
C ILE A 95 -27.76 -75.92 69.95
N SER A 96 -27.13 -76.94 69.35
CA SER A 96 -26.99 -77.05 67.91
C SER A 96 -28.11 -77.92 67.37
N TYR A 97 -28.93 -77.36 66.48
CA TYR A 97 -29.98 -78.04 65.75
C TYR A 97 -29.51 -78.30 64.33
N LYS A 98 -29.64 -79.53 63.85
CA LYS A 98 -29.38 -79.92 62.46
C LYS A 98 -30.59 -80.65 61.91
N VAL A 99 -31.30 -80.02 60.98
CA VAL A 99 -32.42 -80.66 60.28
C VAL A 99 -31.92 -81.26 58.96
N ILE A 100 -32.35 -82.49 58.69
CA ILE A 100 -32.11 -83.25 57.47
C ILE A 100 -33.49 -83.64 56.94
N ALA A 101 -33.93 -82.98 55.90
CA ALA A 101 -35.26 -83.15 55.31
C ALA A 101 -35.25 -84.17 54.15
N PRO A 102 -36.39 -84.83 53.87
CA PRO A 102 -36.48 -85.86 52.83
C PRO A 102 -36.27 -85.32 51.40
N ASN A 103 -36.38 -84.00 51.19
CA ASN A 103 -36.04 -83.34 49.93
C ASN A 103 -34.53 -83.00 49.80
N GLY A 104 -33.67 -83.51 50.68
CA GLY A 104 -32.22 -83.30 50.66
C GLY A 104 -31.74 -82.00 51.31
N VAL A 105 -32.64 -81.17 51.85
CA VAL A 105 -32.25 -79.97 52.59
C VAL A 105 -31.57 -80.36 53.90
N ILE A 106 -30.33 -79.91 54.07
CA ILE A 106 -29.60 -79.98 55.34
C ILE A 106 -29.28 -78.56 55.79
N THR A 107 -29.85 -78.15 56.93
CA THR A 107 -29.56 -76.84 57.52
C THR A 107 -29.31 -76.95 59.02
N GLU A 108 -28.48 -76.03 59.51
CA GLU A 108 -28.06 -75.96 60.89
C GLU A 108 -28.47 -74.61 61.49
N ASN A 109 -28.87 -74.62 62.77
CA ASN A 109 -29.18 -73.44 63.56
C ASN A 109 -28.64 -73.65 64.98
N THR A 110 -27.81 -72.72 65.44
CA THR A 110 -27.25 -72.74 66.79
C THR A 110 -27.95 -71.71 67.65
N VAL A 111 -28.53 -72.16 68.77
CA VAL A 111 -29.13 -71.31 69.79
C VAL A 111 -28.17 -71.25 70.99
N SER A 112 -27.84 -70.04 71.45
CA SER A 112 -27.00 -69.82 72.63
C SER A 112 -27.57 -68.66 73.44
N GLY A 113 -27.99 -68.93 74.68
CA GLY A 113 -28.76 -67.99 75.47
C GLY A 113 -30.06 -67.57 74.77
N GLY A 114 -30.28 -66.26 74.58
CA GLY A 114 -31.43 -65.70 73.86
C GLY A 114 -31.21 -65.51 72.34
N SER A 115 -30.04 -65.83 71.82
CA SER A 115 -29.67 -65.58 70.41
C SER A 115 -29.70 -66.86 69.59
N GLN A 116 -30.10 -66.76 68.32
CA GLN A 116 -30.06 -67.85 67.34
C GLN A 116 -29.24 -67.41 66.11
N SER A 117 -28.50 -68.34 65.49
CA SER A 117 -27.80 -68.07 64.22
C SER A 117 -28.74 -67.91 63.04
N GLY A 118 -29.98 -68.41 63.18
CA GLY A 118 -30.86 -68.67 62.05
C GLY A 118 -30.45 -69.94 61.31
N TRP A 119 -31.37 -70.47 60.51
CA TRP A 119 -31.14 -71.65 59.69
C TRP A 119 -30.27 -71.31 58.49
N SER A 120 -29.14 -72.01 58.35
CA SER A 120 -28.21 -71.85 57.23
C SER A 120 -27.64 -73.20 56.80
N ALA A 121 -27.35 -73.34 55.51
CA ALA A 121 -26.53 -74.44 55.02
C ALA A 121 -25.06 -74.01 55.15
N GLY A 122 -24.26 -74.69 55.97
CA GLY A 122 -22.84 -74.37 56.18
C GLY A 122 -22.56 -73.21 57.15
N GLY A 123 -23.55 -72.75 57.92
CA GLY A 123 -23.36 -71.81 59.02
C GLY A 123 -23.24 -70.33 58.62
N ILE A 124 -23.08 -69.48 59.65
CA ILE A 124 -23.05 -68.02 59.51
C ILE A 124 -21.83 -67.52 58.72
N ASN A 125 -20.68 -68.20 58.81
CA ASN A 125 -19.46 -67.80 58.10
C ASN A 125 -19.60 -67.96 56.57
N LEU A 126 -20.12 -69.10 56.09
CA LEU A 126 -20.37 -69.30 54.67
C LEU A 126 -21.43 -68.30 54.15
N THR A 127 -22.49 -68.08 54.93
CA THR A 127 -23.53 -67.08 54.63
C THR A 127 -22.93 -65.67 54.50
N ASN A 128 -22.07 -65.27 55.42
CA ASN A 128 -21.38 -63.97 55.38
C ASN A 128 -20.40 -63.86 54.20
N GLN A 129 -19.69 -64.93 53.86
CA GLN A 129 -18.81 -64.97 52.68
C GLN A 129 -19.61 -64.84 51.37
N LEU A 130 -20.75 -65.52 51.25
CA LEU A 130 -21.65 -65.40 50.09
C LEU A 130 -22.25 -64.00 49.97
N ASN A 131 -22.65 -63.39 51.08
CA ASN A 131 -23.11 -61.99 51.10
C ASN A 131 -21.97 -61.02 50.72
N GLY A 132 -20.75 -61.26 51.20
CA GLY A 132 -19.56 -60.50 50.82
C GLY A 132 -19.24 -60.60 49.32
N LEU A 133 -19.29 -61.80 48.75
CA LEU A 133 -19.14 -62.03 47.31
C LEU A 133 -20.23 -61.30 46.51
N SER A 134 -21.49 -61.38 46.93
CA SER A 134 -22.62 -60.68 46.30
C SER A 134 -22.41 -59.15 46.31
N ASN A 135 -21.98 -58.59 47.44
CA ASN A 135 -21.69 -57.16 47.57
C ASN A 135 -20.47 -56.72 46.72
N ASN A 136 -19.42 -57.54 46.65
CA ASN A 136 -18.20 -57.24 45.89
C ASN A 136 -18.39 -57.35 44.37
N ILE A 137 -19.25 -58.27 43.91
CA ILE A 137 -19.62 -58.44 42.49
C ILE A 137 -20.69 -57.42 42.09
N GLY A 138 -21.53 -57.01 43.04
CA GLY A 138 -22.62 -56.06 42.82
C GLY A 138 -23.83 -56.69 42.11
N ASN A 139 -24.86 -55.87 41.92
CA ASN A 139 -26.06 -56.28 41.19
C ASN A 139 -25.75 -56.39 39.68
N ILE A 140 -25.69 -57.61 39.14
CA ILE A 140 -25.61 -57.90 37.69
C ILE A 140 -26.71 -57.15 36.92
N THR A 141 -27.88 -56.97 37.53
CA THR A 141 -29.02 -56.20 36.99
C THR A 141 -28.77 -54.70 36.80
N LYS A 142 -27.64 -54.17 37.27
CA LYS A 142 -27.20 -52.77 37.04
C LYS A 142 -26.11 -52.63 35.97
N LEU A 143 -25.72 -53.72 35.30
CA LEU A 143 -24.73 -53.66 34.22
C LEU A 143 -25.29 -52.93 32.98
N PRO A 144 -24.45 -52.25 32.18
CA PRO A 144 -24.90 -51.52 30.99
C PRO A 144 -25.65 -52.40 29.99
N ASN A 145 -26.74 -51.88 29.42
CA ASN A 145 -27.53 -52.49 28.35
C ASN A 145 -27.96 -53.96 28.57
N GLY A 146 -28.13 -54.39 29.82
CA GLY A 146 -28.57 -55.76 30.12
C GLY A 146 -27.52 -56.83 29.82
N ALA A 147 -26.23 -56.49 29.91
CA ALA A 147 -25.15 -57.47 29.80
C ALA A 147 -25.38 -58.67 30.75
N SER A 148 -25.29 -59.89 30.20
CA SER A 148 -25.53 -61.16 30.89
C SER A 148 -24.59 -61.40 32.07
N ASP A 149 -23.40 -60.80 32.00
CA ASP A 149 -22.30 -61.00 32.93
C ASP A 149 -21.33 -59.81 32.87
N VAL A 150 -20.42 -59.77 33.86
CA VAL A 150 -19.43 -58.70 34.03
C VAL A 150 -18.41 -58.68 32.88
N VAL A 151 -18.08 -59.83 32.29
CA VAL A 151 -17.09 -59.94 31.19
C VAL A 151 -17.65 -59.26 29.94
N THR A 152 -18.91 -59.49 29.62
CA THR A 152 -19.65 -58.88 28.52
C THR A 152 -19.78 -57.36 28.70
N ALA A 153 -20.03 -56.90 29.93
CA ALA A 153 -20.04 -55.47 30.25
C ALA A 153 -18.66 -54.80 30.05
N ILE A 154 -17.58 -55.44 30.54
CA ILE A 154 -16.20 -54.96 30.36
C ILE A 154 -15.82 -54.92 28.87
N ASN A 155 -16.13 -55.97 28.10
CA ASN A 155 -15.86 -56.02 26.66
C ASN A 155 -16.61 -54.93 25.89
N THR A 156 -17.86 -54.63 26.27
CA THR A 156 -18.64 -53.53 25.70
C THR A 156 -18.00 -52.17 25.99
N ILE A 157 -17.56 -51.94 27.23
CA ILE A 157 -16.85 -50.71 27.63
C ILE A 157 -15.52 -50.57 26.86
N ASN A 158 -14.75 -51.65 26.73
CA ASN A 158 -13.50 -51.67 25.96
C ASN A 158 -13.74 -51.37 24.47
N GLY A 159 -14.82 -51.91 23.87
CA GLY A 159 -15.24 -51.57 22.51
C GLY A 159 -15.54 -50.08 22.34
N ASN A 160 -16.32 -49.51 23.27
CA ASN A 160 -16.62 -48.07 23.27
C ASN A 160 -15.36 -47.21 23.45
N LEU A 161 -14.46 -47.59 24.37
CA LEU A 161 -13.19 -46.90 24.60
C LEU A 161 -12.29 -46.93 23.35
N ASN A 162 -12.23 -48.07 22.65
CA ASN A 162 -11.49 -48.18 21.39
C ASN A 162 -12.09 -47.30 20.29
N ASN A 163 -13.41 -47.16 20.23
CA ASN A 163 -14.08 -46.25 19.28
C ASN A 163 -13.81 -44.78 19.60
N VAL A 164 -13.91 -44.38 20.88
CA VAL A 164 -13.58 -43.02 21.32
C VAL A 164 -12.10 -42.70 21.07
N LYS A 165 -11.20 -43.67 21.31
CA LYS A 165 -9.78 -43.52 21.00
C LYS A 165 -9.55 -43.29 19.51
N LYS A 166 -10.16 -44.10 18.63
CA LYS A 166 -10.10 -43.88 17.18
C LYS A 166 -10.62 -42.49 16.79
N GLN A 167 -11.78 -42.08 17.29
CA GLN A 167 -12.31 -40.74 17.03
C GLN A 167 -11.36 -39.63 17.51
N SER A 168 -10.69 -39.81 18.65
CA SER A 168 -9.67 -38.88 19.15
C SER A 168 -8.41 -38.87 18.27
N ASP A 169 -7.96 -40.03 17.81
CA ASP A 169 -6.81 -40.17 16.91
C ASP A 169 -7.13 -39.57 15.53
N ASP A 170 -8.35 -39.79 15.01
CA ASP A 170 -8.87 -39.21 13.77
C ASP A 170 -9.02 -37.68 13.89
N LEU A 171 -9.57 -37.17 15.00
CA LEU A 171 -9.65 -35.73 15.27
C LEU A 171 -8.27 -35.09 15.39
N LYS A 172 -7.33 -35.77 16.05
CA LYS A 172 -5.93 -35.32 16.15
C LYS A 172 -5.26 -35.32 14.78
N TYR A 173 -5.40 -36.39 14.00
CA TYR A 173 -4.89 -36.46 12.63
C TYR A 173 -5.47 -35.33 11.78
N ASN A 174 -6.79 -35.14 11.80
CA ASN A 174 -7.48 -34.09 11.08
C ASN A 174 -7.07 -32.68 11.53
N PHE A 175 -6.65 -32.49 12.78
CA PHE A 175 -6.12 -31.22 13.30
C PHE A 175 -4.65 -30.99 12.87
N GLU A 176 -3.79 -32.00 13.02
CA GLU A 176 -2.37 -31.94 12.63
C GLU A 176 -2.19 -31.86 11.10
N HIS A 177 -3.14 -32.41 10.33
CA HIS A 177 -3.20 -32.37 8.87
C HIS A 177 -4.29 -31.41 8.36
N PHE A 178 -4.75 -30.46 9.20
CA PHE A 178 -5.72 -29.44 8.80
C PHE A 178 -5.09 -28.43 7.84
N VAL A 179 -5.05 -28.75 6.55
CA VAL A 179 -4.71 -27.82 5.46
C VAL A 179 -5.88 -26.87 5.13
N GLY A 180 -6.57 -26.40 6.17
CA GLY A 180 -7.76 -25.56 6.07
C GLY A 180 -7.48 -24.09 5.77
N TYR A 181 -6.61 -23.81 4.80
CA TYR A 181 -6.79 -22.65 3.95
C TYR A 181 -7.75 -23.07 2.83
N ASP A 182 -9.04 -22.74 2.99
CA ASP A 182 -9.97 -22.81 1.86
C ASP A 182 -9.44 -21.84 0.79
N GLU A 183 -8.97 -22.42 -0.32
CA GLU A 183 -8.30 -21.75 -1.45
C GLU A 183 -9.14 -20.62 -2.08
N ARG A 184 -10.40 -20.47 -1.67
CA ARG A 184 -11.38 -19.49 -2.15
C ARG A 184 -11.54 -18.25 -1.25
N TYR A 185 -10.86 -18.15 -0.10
CA TYR A 185 -11.05 -17.03 0.84
C TYR A 185 -9.75 -16.40 1.38
N MET A 186 -9.48 -15.15 1.01
CA MET A 186 -8.42 -14.33 1.62
C MET A 186 -8.81 -13.83 3.02
N LYS A 187 -8.21 -14.35 4.10
CA LYS A 187 -8.10 -13.64 5.41
C LYS A 187 -6.90 -14.11 6.24
N LEU A 188 -6.02 -13.17 6.61
CA LEU A 188 -5.92 -12.63 7.98
C LEU A 188 -4.92 -11.46 7.99
N ALA A 189 -5.13 -10.46 8.86
CA ALA A 189 -4.25 -9.30 8.94
C ALA A 189 -2.86 -9.71 9.47
N GLY A 190 -1.80 -9.39 8.73
CA GLY A 190 -0.40 -9.61 9.15
C GLY A 190 0.26 -10.93 8.69
N GLY A 191 -0.37 -11.71 7.81
CA GLY A 191 0.26 -12.88 7.19
C GLY A 191 0.98 -12.58 5.87
N ASN A 192 2.03 -13.36 5.56
CA ASN A 192 2.71 -13.33 4.25
C ASN A 192 2.03 -14.30 3.27
N PHE A 193 1.74 -13.86 2.05
CA PHE A 193 1.38 -14.76 0.96
C PHE A 193 2.63 -15.48 0.42
N THR A 194 2.53 -16.79 0.18
CA THR A 194 3.55 -17.59 -0.51
C THR A 194 2.98 -18.15 -1.81
N GLY A 195 3.76 -18.13 -2.89
CA GLY A 195 3.29 -18.47 -4.23
C GLY A 195 2.56 -17.32 -4.96
N SER A 196 2.05 -17.61 -6.17
CA SER A 196 1.32 -16.65 -6.99
C SER A 196 -0.19 -16.93 -6.90
N PRO A 197 -1.01 -16.00 -6.38
CA PRO A 197 -2.47 -16.17 -6.40
C PRO A 197 -2.98 -16.02 -7.84
N VAL A 198 -3.85 -16.95 -8.27
CA VAL A 198 -4.43 -16.99 -9.61
C VAL A 198 -5.96 -16.97 -9.52
N VAL A 199 -6.60 -16.14 -10.33
CA VAL A 199 -8.06 -16.19 -10.59
C VAL A 199 -8.32 -16.83 -11.95
N GLN A 200 -9.46 -17.51 -12.09
CA GLN A 200 -9.90 -18.04 -13.38
C GLN A 200 -10.18 -16.90 -14.37
N ASN A 201 -10.06 -17.18 -15.67
CA ASN A 201 -10.43 -16.22 -16.72
C ASN A 201 -11.89 -15.76 -16.54
N GLN A 202 -12.17 -14.48 -16.78
CA GLN A 202 -13.45 -13.80 -16.54
C GLN A 202 -13.87 -13.69 -15.06
N VAL A 203 -13.02 -14.09 -14.10
CA VAL A 203 -13.20 -13.83 -12.66
C VAL A 203 -12.33 -12.66 -12.23
N ALA A 204 -12.89 -11.80 -11.37
CA ALA A 204 -12.23 -10.59 -10.89
C ALA A 204 -11.86 -10.66 -9.41
N TYR A 205 -10.72 -10.07 -9.06
CA TYR A 205 -10.53 -9.56 -7.69
C TYR A 205 -11.50 -8.39 -7.49
N GLN A 206 -12.32 -8.44 -6.43
CA GLN A 206 -13.35 -7.43 -6.18
C GLN A 206 -13.14 -6.72 -4.83
N ALA A 207 -13.44 -5.42 -4.82
CA ALA A 207 -13.51 -4.60 -3.61
C ALA A 207 -14.93 -4.06 -3.42
N PHE A 208 -15.26 -3.67 -2.19
CA PHE A 208 -16.48 -2.92 -1.90
C PHE A 208 -16.19 -1.42 -1.89
N THR A 209 -17.03 -0.64 -2.54
CA THR A 209 -17.06 0.82 -2.38
C THR A 209 -17.64 1.20 -1.01
N SER A 210 -17.48 2.47 -0.59
CA SER A 210 -18.10 3.00 0.64
C SER A 210 -19.64 2.92 0.66
N LYS A 211 -20.28 2.70 -0.50
CA LYS A 211 -21.73 2.48 -0.64
C LYS A 211 -22.12 0.99 -0.70
N GLY A 212 -21.19 0.06 -0.44
CA GLY A 212 -21.44 -1.38 -0.45
C GLY A 212 -21.57 -2.02 -1.84
N ALA A 213 -21.43 -1.25 -2.93
CA ALA A 213 -21.39 -1.81 -4.28
C ALA A 213 -20.03 -2.50 -4.54
N ARG A 214 -20.05 -3.66 -5.22
CA ARG A 214 -18.83 -4.37 -5.65
C ARG A 214 -18.25 -3.74 -6.91
N VAL A 215 -16.93 -3.62 -6.96
CA VAL A 215 -16.16 -3.15 -8.12
C VAL A 215 -14.98 -4.07 -8.38
N ASN A 216 -14.65 -4.30 -9.65
CA ASN A 216 -13.48 -5.06 -10.03
C ASN A 216 -12.21 -4.22 -9.78
N VAL A 217 -11.17 -4.87 -9.24
CA VAL A 217 -9.84 -4.29 -9.02
C VAL A 217 -8.90 -4.71 -10.13
N ALA A 218 -8.84 -6.01 -10.42
CA ALA A 218 -8.12 -6.57 -11.56
C ALA A 218 -8.82 -7.85 -12.06
N TRP A 219 -8.85 -8.05 -13.37
CA TRP A 219 -9.46 -9.22 -14.02
C TRP A 219 -8.95 -9.40 -15.45
N VAL A 220 -9.12 -10.61 -16.00
CA VAL A 220 -8.83 -10.91 -17.41
C VAL A 220 -10.15 -11.20 -18.13
N ASN A 221 -10.32 -10.65 -19.33
CA ASN A 221 -11.53 -10.88 -20.14
C ASN A 221 -11.40 -12.13 -21.02
N ALA A 222 -12.49 -12.50 -21.71
CA ALA A 222 -12.53 -13.65 -22.62
C ALA A 222 -11.54 -13.59 -23.81
N ASN A 223 -10.85 -12.46 -24.03
CA ASN A 223 -9.84 -12.26 -25.08
C ASN A 223 -8.42 -12.15 -24.49
N ASP A 224 -8.22 -12.60 -23.24
CA ASP A 224 -6.95 -12.57 -22.51
C ASP A 224 -6.35 -11.17 -22.25
N HIS A 225 -7.17 -10.12 -22.33
CA HIS A 225 -6.75 -8.76 -21.95
C HIS A 225 -6.86 -8.55 -20.44
N LEU A 226 -5.77 -8.11 -19.81
CA LEU A 226 -5.76 -7.66 -18.41
C LEU A 226 -6.43 -6.28 -18.28
N PHE A 227 -7.42 -6.19 -17.40
CA PHE A 227 -8.03 -4.94 -16.96
C PHE A 227 -7.65 -4.66 -15.51
N ILE A 228 -7.26 -3.42 -15.23
CA ILE A 228 -7.08 -2.88 -13.88
C ILE A 228 -8.14 -1.79 -13.70
N GLY A 229 -9.00 -1.95 -12.70
CA GLY A 229 -10.14 -1.06 -12.43
C GLY A 229 -11.52 -1.61 -12.84
N SER A 230 -12.52 -0.73 -12.76
CA SER A 230 -13.94 -1.02 -12.98
C SER A 230 -14.63 0.14 -13.71
N PRO A 231 -15.61 -0.10 -14.60
CA PRO A 231 -16.41 0.98 -15.19
C PRO A 231 -17.29 1.71 -14.16
N ASN A 232 -17.51 1.13 -12.97
CA ASN A 232 -18.40 1.66 -11.93
C ASN A 232 -17.68 2.50 -10.86
N ALA A 233 -16.35 2.68 -10.96
CA ALA A 233 -15.57 3.53 -10.06
C ALA A 233 -14.31 4.08 -10.75
N PRO A 234 -13.91 5.34 -10.50
CA PRO A 234 -12.67 5.88 -11.05
C PRO A 234 -11.46 5.10 -10.51
N THR A 235 -10.53 4.77 -11.40
CA THR A 235 -9.29 4.07 -11.06
C THR A 235 -8.19 5.11 -10.85
N GLN A 236 -7.65 5.18 -9.62
CA GLN A 236 -6.52 6.05 -9.30
C GLN A 236 -5.27 5.19 -9.07
N ILE A 237 -4.20 5.50 -9.80
CA ILE A 237 -2.88 4.90 -9.61
C ILE A 237 -2.02 5.96 -8.93
N GLN A 238 -1.57 5.68 -7.71
CA GLN A 238 -0.80 6.63 -6.89
C GLN A 238 0.57 6.04 -6.54
N GLY A 239 1.61 6.86 -6.58
CA GLY A 239 2.97 6.50 -6.23
C GLY A 239 3.81 7.75 -5.93
N MET A 240 4.99 7.58 -5.31
CA MET A 240 5.89 8.69 -4.97
C MET A 240 6.77 9.17 -6.15
N GLY A 241 6.71 8.50 -7.29
CA GLY A 241 7.57 8.75 -8.45
C GLY A 241 6.82 8.60 -9.77
N GLU A 242 7.59 8.42 -10.85
CA GLU A 242 7.05 8.35 -12.21
C GLU A 242 6.24 7.06 -12.43
N LEU A 243 5.06 7.19 -13.05
CA LEU A 243 4.33 6.04 -13.57
C LEU A 243 5.06 5.54 -14.83
N LEU A 244 5.44 4.27 -14.87
CA LEU A 244 6.17 3.66 -15.98
C LEU A 244 5.34 2.58 -16.70
N PHE A 245 5.41 2.55 -18.02
CA PHE A 245 4.89 1.49 -18.88
C PHE A 245 6.05 0.90 -19.70
N ASN A 246 6.35 -0.38 -19.53
CA ASN A 246 7.51 -1.06 -20.12
C ASN A 246 8.85 -0.31 -19.89
N GLY A 247 9.01 0.33 -18.73
CA GLY A 247 10.20 1.13 -18.39
C GLY A 247 10.20 2.57 -18.92
N HIS A 248 9.21 2.96 -19.73
CA HIS A 248 9.07 4.33 -20.24
C HIS A 248 8.08 5.15 -19.41
N LYS A 249 8.35 6.44 -19.22
CA LYS A 249 7.45 7.38 -18.53
C LYS A 249 6.08 7.46 -19.20
N VAL A 250 5.02 7.29 -18.41
CA VAL A 250 3.65 7.60 -18.80
C VAL A 250 3.40 9.08 -18.61
N PHE A 251 2.90 9.72 -19.66
CA PHE A 251 2.56 11.15 -19.63
C PHE A 251 1.06 11.36 -19.39
N THR A 252 0.75 12.30 -18.50
CA THR A 252 -0.59 12.73 -18.10
C THR A 252 -0.64 14.25 -18.04
N ASP A 253 -1.84 14.84 -17.96
CA ASP A 253 -2.05 16.28 -17.76
C ASP A 253 -1.11 16.94 -16.73
N ALA A 254 -0.86 16.26 -15.60
CA ALA A 254 0.02 16.71 -14.52
C ALA A 254 1.54 16.73 -14.84
N ASN A 255 2.00 16.06 -15.91
CA ASN A 255 3.42 16.02 -16.30
C ASN A 255 3.68 16.29 -17.80
N THR A 256 2.64 16.58 -18.59
CA THR A 256 2.73 17.12 -19.95
C THR A 256 2.98 18.63 -19.96
N GLY A 257 3.65 19.13 -20.99
CA GLY A 257 3.99 20.55 -21.16
C GLY A 257 5.42 20.87 -20.72
N LYS A 258 5.74 22.17 -20.66
CA LYS A 258 7.12 22.69 -20.64
C LYS A 258 8.04 21.97 -19.66
N GLY A 259 9.02 21.23 -20.20
CA GLY A 259 10.01 20.47 -19.41
C GLY A 259 9.66 18.99 -19.24
N SER A 260 8.58 18.54 -19.85
CA SER A 260 8.20 17.12 -19.95
C SER A 260 9.23 16.30 -20.74
N ASN A 261 10.00 16.94 -21.62
CA ASN A 261 10.84 16.33 -22.66
C ASN A 261 10.05 15.56 -23.72
N LEU A 262 8.72 15.78 -23.81
CA LEU A 262 7.96 15.42 -25.00
C LEU A 262 8.32 16.38 -26.14
N ASP A 263 8.29 15.88 -27.37
CA ASP A 263 8.40 16.72 -28.57
C ASP A 263 7.19 17.68 -28.72
N ALA A 264 6.14 17.52 -27.90
CA ALA A 264 5.03 18.47 -27.77
C ALA A 264 5.44 19.83 -27.16
N ASP A 265 6.62 19.93 -26.53
CA ASP A 265 7.22 21.21 -26.14
C ASP A 265 7.83 21.96 -27.36
N LYS A 266 7.79 21.34 -28.55
CA LYS A 266 8.36 21.83 -29.81
C LYS A 266 7.31 21.74 -30.92
N LEU A 267 7.55 22.47 -32.00
CA LEU A 267 6.84 22.37 -33.26
C LEU A 267 7.87 22.05 -34.35
N ASP A 268 7.70 20.92 -35.04
CA ASP A 268 8.68 20.38 -36.00
C ASP A 268 10.12 20.29 -35.44
N GLY A 269 10.26 19.94 -34.16
CA GLY A 269 11.54 19.87 -33.46
C GLY A 269 12.15 21.23 -33.05
N ILE A 270 11.46 22.34 -33.31
CA ILE A 270 11.87 23.72 -32.94
C ILE A 270 11.06 24.17 -31.71
N ASP A 271 11.74 24.70 -30.69
CA ASP A 271 11.09 25.30 -29.52
C ASP A 271 10.21 26.50 -29.91
N SER A 272 9.12 26.73 -29.18
CA SER A 272 8.21 27.88 -29.36
C SER A 272 8.90 29.25 -29.53
N THR A 273 10.05 29.45 -28.89
CA THR A 273 10.88 30.68 -28.99
C THR A 273 11.50 30.90 -30.37
N GLY A 274 11.49 29.90 -31.26
CA GLY A 274 11.93 30.00 -32.65
C GLY A 274 11.02 30.83 -33.55
N PHE A 275 9.72 30.90 -33.27
CA PHE A 275 8.69 31.44 -34.18
C PHE A 275 8.40 32.93 -33.99
N VAL A 276 7.85 33.58 -35.02
CA VAL A 276 7.37 34.97 -35.00
C VAL A 276 5.87 34.95 -34.69
N LYS A 277 5.41 35.80 -33.78
CA LYS A 277 4.02 35.96 -33.34
C LYS A 277 3.26 36.85 -34.33
N THR A 278 1.93 36.67 -34.38
CA THR A 278 1.07 37.32 -35.39
C THR A 278 0.10 38.34 -34.80
N ASN A 279 0.09 38.51 -33.48
CA ASN A 279 -0.86 39.34 -32.72
C ASN A 279 -0.19 40.18 -31.62
N GLY A 280 1.11 40.44 -31.76
CA GLY A 280 1.96 41.22 -30.84
C GLY A 280 3.41 41.22 -31.34
N ASP A 281 4.30 41.94 -30.65
CA ASP A 281 5.67 42.20 -31.11
C ASP A 281 6.68 41.04 -30.89
N ASP A 282 7.80 41.06 -31.63
CA ASP A 282 8.80 39.98 -31.72
C ASP A 282 10.28 40.42 -31.57
N ILE A 283 11.14 39.47 -31.18
CA ILE A 283 12.59 39.68 -30.92
C ILE A 283 13.39 38.44 -31.41
N LYS A 284 14.57 38.60 -32.03
CA LYS A 284 15.45 37.48 -32.48
C LYS A 284 16.95 37.76 -32.27
N ASN A 285 17.70 36.74 -31.83
CA ASN A 285 19.11 36.84 -31.41
C ASN A 285 20.18 36.52 -32.49
N GLY A 286 19.82 36.47 -33.78
CA GLY A 286 20.80 36.40 -34.88
C GLY A 286 21.11 37.80 -35.43
N ARG A 287 21.36 37.89 -36.75
CA ARG A 287 20.62 38.93 -37.50
C ARG A 287 19.17 38.76 -37.05
N LEU A 288 18.56 39.76 -36.40
CA LEU A 288 17.10 39.82 -36.37
C LEU A 288 16.70 40.04 -37.81
N LYS A 289 16.56 38.91 -38.49
CA LYS A 289 16.02 38.75 -39.82
C LYS A 289 14.50 38.74 -39.68
N ILE A 290 14.00 39.86 -39.16
CA ILE A 290 13.23 40.70 -40.05
C ILE A 290 14.25 41.30 -41.03
N ASN A 291 15.27 42.08 -40.62
CA ASN A 291 15.27 43.54 -40.42
C ASN A 291 14.79 44.19 -39.07
N GLN A 292 15.48 44.08 -37.90
CA GLN A 292 15.15 44.98 -36.74
C GLN A 292 16.18 45.35 -35.61
N ASN A 293 17.02 44.48 -35.02
CA ASN A 293 17.76 44.76 -33.75
C ASN A 293 18.88 45.87 -33.68
N MET A 294 20.12 45.69 -34.18
CA MET A 294 20.53 46.45 -35.39
C MET A 294 19.41 46.25 -36.37
N VAL A 295 18.81 47.32 -36.90
CA VAL A 295 18.01 47.20 -38.12
C VAL A 295 18.98 46.80 -39.23
N SER A 296 19.32 45.51 -39.22
CA SER A 296 20.02 44.76 -40.24
C SER A 296 19.00 44.46 -41.32
N ILE A 297 18.36 45.54 -41.79
CA ILE A 297 18.11 45.68 -43.21
C ILE A 297 19.46 45.38 -43.83
N LYS A 298 19.56 44.18 -44.41
CA LYS A 298 20.61 43.92 -45.36
C LYS A 298 20.26 44.81 -46.54
N VAL A 299 20.76 46.04 -46.50
CA VAL A 299 20.69 47.01 -47.58
C VAL A 299 21.21 46.29 -48.82
N LYS A 300 20.46 46.30 -49.92
CA LYS A 300 20.91 45.64 -51.15
C LYS A 300 22.21 46.30 -51.59
N GLU A 301 23.14 45.49 -52.08
CA GLU A 301 24.42 45.95 -52.64
C GLU A 301 24.14 46.62 -54.01
N ASP A 302 23.56 47.82 -53.98
CA ASP A 302 23.39 48.73 -55.12
C ASP A 302 23.55 50.21 -54.72
N ASN A 303 23.92 51.04 -55.70
CA ASN A 303 24.22 52.47 -55.54
C ASN A 303 22.95 53.33 -55.37
N ILE A 304 21.93 52.81 -54.68
CA ILE A 304 20.61 53.43 -54.49
C ILE A 304 20.32 53.53 -52.99
N TYR A 305 19.87 54.70 -52.55
CA TYR A 305 19.47 54.92 -51.16
C TYR A 305 18.26 54.07 -50.77
N GLN A 306 18.34 53.40 -49.62
CA GLN A 306 17.28 52.57 -49.05
C GLN A 306 16.99 53.01 -47.61
N SER A 307 15.70 53.05 -47.24
CA SER A 307 15.23 53.51 -45.93
C SER A 307 15.52 52.47 -44.85
N ALA A 308 16.45 52.80 -43.95
CA ALA A 308 16.79 51.98 -42.79
C ALA A 308 15.74 52.11 -41.66
N PHE A 309 15.09 53.28 -41.55
CA PHE A 309 14.04 53.56 -40.57
C PHE A 309 13.01 54.53 -41.17
N ASN A 310 11.72 54.25 -40.96
CA ASN A 310 10.59 55.08 -41.40
C ASN A 310 9.73 55.51 -40.21
N PHE A 311 9.26 56.75 -40.22
CA PHE A 311 8.24 57.25 -39.31
C PHE A 311 6.94 57.45 -40.10
N VAL A 312 5.87 56.73 -39.73
CA VAL A 312 4.57 56.76 -40.43
C VAL A 312 3.46 57.38 -39.58
N ASN A 313 2.40 57.89 -40.23
CA ASN A 313 1.16 58.28 -39.55
C ASN A 313 0.21 57.09 -39.36
N SER A 314 -0.95 57.31 -38.73
CA SER A 314 -2.01 56.30 -38.55
C SER A 314 -2.74 55.88 -39.84
N SER A 315 -2.25 56.32 -41.00
CA SER A 315 -2.68 55.90 -42.33
C SER A 315 -1.48 55.37 -43.14
N ASP A 316 -0.42 54.93 -42.44
CA ASP A 316 0.82 54.34 -42.94
C ASP A 316 1.66 55.19 -43.91
N GLN A 317 1.41 56.50 -43.99
CA GLN A 317 2.19 57.41 -44.84
C GLN A 317 3.52 57.79 -44.17
N VAL A 318 4.65 57.60 -44.86
CA VAL A 318 5.98 57.99 -44.38
C VAL A 318 6.11 59.52 -44.32
N LEU A 319 6.36 60.04 -43.12
CA LEU A 319 6.56 61.46 -42.85
C LEU A 319 8.04 61.86 -42.95
N SER A 320 8.92 60.97 -42.49
CA SER A 320 10.37 61.10 -42.52
C SER A 320 11.06 59.73 -42.52
N GLU A 321 12.29 59.69 -43.03
CA GLU A 321 13.09 58.47 -43.14
C GLU A 321 14.58 58.73 -42.88
N ILE A 322 15.29 57.66 -42.50
CA ILE A 322 16.75 57.60 -42.42
C ILE A 322 17.21 56.67 -43.54
N VAL A 323 18.06 57.14 -44.45
CA VAL A 323 18.51 56.37 -45.64
C VAL A 323 20.02 56.15 -45.68
N THR A 324 20.42 55.04 -46.31
CA THR A 324 21.83 54.68 -46.57
C THR A 324 21.96 53.88 -47.88
N ASN A 325 23.16 53.74 -48.43
CA ASN A 325 23.45 53.04 -49.69
C ASN A 325 24.63 52.05 -49.53
N SER A 326 24.94 51.25 -50.57
CA SER A 326 26.07 50.30 -50.53
C SER A 326 27.46 50.94 -50.43
N THR A 327 27.56 52.24 -50.68
CA THR A 327 28.80 53.03 -50.60
C THR A 327 29.12 53.45 -49.17
N GLY A 328 28.14 53.39 -48.25
CA GLY A 328 28.30 53.80 -46.84
C GLY A 328 27.83 55.23 -46.53
N ASP A 329 27.13 55.89 -47.45
CA ASP A 329 26.62 57.25 -47.23
C ASP A 329 25.39 57.23 -46.29
N PHE A 330 25.12 58.35 -45.61
CA PHE A 330 24.04 58.49 -44.64
C PHE A 330 23.24 59.79 -44.87
N ALA A 331 21.90 59.73 -44.86
CA ALA A 331 21.08 60.93 -45.00
C ALA A 331 19.72 60.87 -44.28
N LEU A 332 19.18 62.07 -44.01
CA LEU A 332 17.87 62.31 -43.40
C LEU A 332 16.96 63.04 -44.40
N ASN A 333 15.84 62.41 -44.79
CA ASN A 333 14.88 62.98 -45.74
C ASN A 333 13.59 63.40 -45.04
N THR A 334 12.99 64.51 -45.48
CA THR A 334 11.70 64.99 -44.96
C THR A 334 10.75 65.41 -46.08
N GLY A 335 9.45 65.12 -45.90
CA GLY A 335 8.37 65.67 -46.73
C GLY A 335 8.07 64.92 -48.03
N LEU A 336 7.39 63.76 -47.93
CA LEU A 336 6.85 63.00 -49.05
C LEU A 336 5.31 62.95 -49.11
N PRO A 337 4.61 64.03 -49.51
CA PRO A 337 3.27 63.93 -50.10
C PRO A 337 3.36 63.99 -51.64
N ALA A 338 3.06 62.87 -52.29
CA ALA A 338 2.73 62.73 -53.71
C ALA A 338 3.45 63.66 -54.72
N GLY A 339 4.56 63.20 -55.30
CA GLY A 339 5.03 63.67 -56.61
C GLY A 339 6.05 64.82 -56.65
N ARG A 340 6.79 65.08 -55.57
CA ARG A 340 7.96 65.99 -55.59
C ARG A 340 9.24 65.26 -55.17
N LYS A 341 10.38 65.63 -55.76
CA LYS A 341 11.70 65.02 -55.51
C LYS A 341 12.12 65.20 -54.04
N ASN A 342 12.81 64.20 -53.51
CA ASN A 342 13.29 64.13 -52.12
C ASN A 342 13.98 65.43 -51.69
N ARG A 343 13.64 65.92 -50.49
CA ARG A 343 14.35 67.03 -49.83
C ARG A 343 15.26 66.46 -48.75
N THR A 344 16.52 66.26 -49.12
CA THR A 344 17.59 65.78 -48.23
C THR A 344 17.98 66.89 -47.26
N THR A 345 17.47 66.80 -46.03
CA THR A 345 17.70 67.84 -45.02
C THR A 345 19.13 67.81 -44.49
N LEU A 346 19.72 66.61 -44.35
CA LEU A 346 21.12 66.42 -43.98
C LEU A 346 21.69 65.22 -44.74
N TYR A 347 22.87 65.40 -45.32
CA TYR A 347 23.66 64.36 -45.99
C TYR A 347 25.07 64.33 -45.40
N ILE A 348 25.58 63.12 -45.17
CA ILE A 348 26.95 62.83 -44.74
C ILE A 348 27.51 61.76 -45.69
N GLY A 349 28.52 62.12 -46.47
CA GLY A 349 29.21 61.22 -47.40
C GLY A 349 30.27 60.35 -46.72
N ARG A 350 30.63 59.22 -47.31
CA ARG A 350 31.72 58.35 -46.80
C ARG A 350 33.08 59.07 -46.72
N ASP A 351 33.31 60.04 -47.60
CA ASP A 351 34.47 60.94 -47.63
C ASP A 351 34.47 61.99 -46.51
N GLY A 352 33.41 62.07 -45.70
CA GLY A 352 33.27 63.01 -44.59
C GLY A 352 32.57 64.31 -44.98
N GLU A 353 32.16 64.47 -46.23
CA GLU A 353 31.45 65.67 -46.70
C GLU A 353 30.09 65.83 -45.99
N ILE A 354 29.79 67.04 -45.51
CA ILE A 354 28.49 67.39 -44.92
C ILE A 354 27.76 68.40 -45.80
N ARG A 355 26.55 68.04 -46.25
CA ARG A 355 25.66 68.89 -47.06
C ARG A 355 24.28 69.06 -46.43
N HIS A 356 23.68 70.24 -46.59
CA HIS A 356 22.27 70.51 -46.31
C HIS A 356 21.57 70.96 -47.60
N GLN A 357 20.66 70.15 -48.17
CA GLN A 357 20.01 70.46 -49.45
C GLN A 357 18.59 71.03 -49.31
N GLY A 358 18.38 72.15 -49.99
CA GLY A 358 17.08 72.78 -50.16
C GLY A 358 17.17 74.01 -51.06
N SER A 359 16.03 74.55 -51.46
CA SER A 359 15.91 75.71 -52.37
C SER A 359 16.27 77.06 -51.73
N ARG A 360 17.24 77.07 -50.81
CA ARG A 360 17.69 78.17 -49.94
C ARG A 360 19.17 77.92 -49.54
N PRO A 361 19.94 78.94 -49.10
CA PRO A 361 21.40 78.88 -49.12
C PRO A 361 21.98 77.68 -48.36
N GLN A 362 23.04 77.13 -48.94
CA GLN A 362 23.64 75.88 -48.51
C GLN A 362 25.04 76.16 -47.96
N ILE A 363 25.43 75.41 -46.92
CA ILE A 363 26.80 75.35 -46.41
C ILE A 363 27.34 73.98 -46.80
N PHE A 364 28.49 73.96 -47.46
CA PHE A 364 29.27 72.76 -47.73
C PHE A 364 30.52 72.76 -46.86
N LEU A 365 30.86 71.58 -46.33
CA LEU A 365 32.13 71.29 -45.67
C LEU A 365 32.72 70.08 -46.39
N GLU A 366 33.79 70.29 -47.17
CA GLU A 366 34.43 69.25 -47.98
C GLU A 366 35.96 69.40 -48.01
N ASP A 367 36.67 68.30 -48.28
CA ASP A 367 38.08 68.29 -48.65
C ASP A 367 38.18 68.24 -50.18
N ALA A 368 38.71 69.29 -50.80
CA ALA A 368 38.80 69.39 -52.25
C ALA A 368 39.87 68.43 -52.79
N ALA A 369 39.42 67.25 -53.22
CA ALA A 369 40.25 66.11 -53.66
C ALA A 369 41.23 66.39 -54.82
N MET A 370 41.17 67.57 -55.45
CA MET A 370 42.13 67.97 -56.47
C MET A 370 43.43 68.54 -55.86
N GLU A 371 43.38 69.13 -54.65
CA GLU A 371 44.54 69.83 -54.05
C GLU A 371 44.79 69.53 -52.55
N ASN A 372 43.87 68.82 -51.86
CA ASN A 372 43.84 68.54 -50.42
C ASN A 372 43.64 69.81 -49.57
N GLU A 373 42.53 70.50 -49.79
CA GLU A 373 42.22 71.79 -49.17
C GLU A 373 40.85 71.74 -48.49
N GLU A 374 40.82 72.02 -47.18
CA GLU A 374 39.60 72.06 -46.37
C GLU A 374 38.82 73.34 -46.73
N GLN A 375 37.58 73.23 -47.22
CA GLN A 375 36.80 74.40 -47.63
C GLN A 375 35.39 74.49 -47.01
N ILE A 376 34.96 75.74 -46.79
CA ILE A 376 33.62 76.13 -46.33
C ILE A 376 33.01 77.06 -47.38
N SER A 377 32.06 76.57 -48.17
CA SER A 377 31.44 77.35 -49.24
C SER A 377 29.95 77.63 -48.99
N PHE A 378 29.53 78.86 -49.32
CA PHE A 378 28.15 79.33 -49.25
C PHE A 378 27.60 79.48 -50.67
N ILE A 379 26.63 78.64 -51.04
CA ILE A 379 26.17 78.51 -52.42
C ILE A 379 24.64 78.72 -52.52
N HIS A 380 24.21 79.39 -53.60
CA HIS A 380 22.79 79.52 -53.96
C HIS A 380 22.38 78.36 -54.90
N GLY A 381 21.34 77.61 -54.52
CA GLY A 381 21.12 76.23 -54.98
C GLY A 381 20.32 76.04 -56.27
N ASP A 382 20.41 76.93 -57.26
CA ASP A 382 19.55 76.87 -58.47
C ASP A 382 20.11 76.01 -59.63
N ASP A 383 21.35 75.51 -59.56
CA ASP A 383 21.92 74.58 -60.57
C ASP A 383 22.38 73.24 -59.96
N PRO A 384 21.69 72.12 -60.25
CA PRO A 384 22.04 70.79 -59.73
C PRO A 384 23.31 70.16 -60.30
N TRP A 385 23.88 70.67 -61.41
CA TRP A 385 24.93 69.95 -62.15
C TRP A 385 26.35 70.52 -62.00
N ARG A 386 26.51 71.67 -61.34
CA ARG A 386 27.83 72.26 -61.01
C ARG A 386 27.81 72.97 -59.64
N PRO A 387 27.99 72.24 -58.52
CA PRO A 387 28.06 72.87 -57.20
C PRO A 387 29.25 73.84 -57.09
N TYR A 388 30.39 73.50 -57.69
CA TYR A 388 31.68 74.21 -57.59
C TYR A 388 31.78 75.61 -58.25
N GLY A 389 30.67 76.26 -58.61
CA GLY A 389 30.71 77.39 -59.56
C GLY A 389 29.75 78.55 -59.31
N GLN A 390 29.07 78.65 -58.15
CA GLN A 390 28.06 79.71 -57.91
C GLN A 390 28.07 80.30 -56.48
N GLY A 391 29.10 80.03 -55.69
CA GLY A 391 29.20 80.45 -54.27
C GLY A 391 30.37 81.37 -53.95
N MET A 392 30.46 81.75 -52.67
CA MET A 392 31.61 82.41 -52.06
C MET A 392 31.95 81.73 -50.74
N GLY A 393 33.19 81.80 -50.26
CA GLY A 393 33.58 81.12 -49.03
C GLY A 393 35.08 80.99 -48.85
N PHE A 394 35.49 80.11 -47.93
CA PHE A 394 36.85 80.02 -47.43
C PHE A 394 37.49 78.69 -47.80
N ILE A 395 38.75 78.73 -48.24
CA ILE A 395 39.58 77.57 -48.55
C ILE A 395 40.84 77.62 -47.68
N ARG A 396 41.20 76.51 -47.04
CA ARG A 396 42.48 76.39 -46.33
C ARG A 396 43.52 75.70 -47.22
N ARG A 397 44.50 76.47 -47.69
CA ARG A 397 45.64 75.90 -48.43
C ARG A 397 46.66 75.29 -47.48
N ALA A 398 46.59 73.98 -47.29
CA ALA A 398 47.43 73.27 -46.32
C ALA A 398 48.94 73.38 -46.63
N LYS A 399 49.32 73.46 -47.91
CA LYS A 399 50.72 73.56 -48.36
C LYS A 399 51.31 74.97 -48.20
N GLU A 400 50.44 75.99 -48.21
CA GLU A 400 50.81 77.42 -48.16
C GLU A 400 50.55 78.03 -46.78
N ASN A 401 49.99 77.25 -45.84
CA ASN A 401 49.51 77.68 -44.52
C ASN A 401 48.56 78.89 -44.62
N ALA A 402 47.71 78.90 -45.64
CA ALA A 402 46.86 80.03 -46.02
C ALA A 402 45.38 79.80 -45.70
N VAL A 403 44.63 80.90 -45.57
CA VAL A 403 43.18 80.91 -45.79
C VAL A 403 42.85 81.87 -46.93
N VAL A 404 42.12 81.39 -47.93
CA VAL A 404 41.74 82.14 -49.13
C VAL A 404 40.23 82.35 -49.11
N PHE A 405 39.79 83.60 -49.23
CA PHE A 405 38.40 83.92 -49.53
C PHE A 405 38.21 83.88 -51.05
N TYR A 406 37.41 82.94 -51.52
CA TYR A 406 37.24 82.61 -52.92
C TYR A 406 35.81 82.91 -53.40
N ASN A 407 35.66 83.27 -54.67
CA ASN A 407 34.40 83.49 -55.35
C ASN A 407 34.29 82.55 -56.56
N TRP A 408 33.74 81.36 -56.32
CA TRP A 408 33.52 80.33 -57.34
C TRP A 408 32.57 80.76 -58.45
N ARG A 409 31.74 81.79 -58.25
CA ARG A 409 30.92 82.33 -59.34
C ARG A 409 31.72 83.15 -60.35
N ALA A 410 32.80 83.79 -59.91
CA ALA A 410 33.75 84.47 -60.77
C ALA A 410 34.93 83.58 -61.20
N ASP A 411 35.12 82.45 -60.52
CA ASP A 411 36.32 81.61 -60.59
C ASP A 411 37.59 82.38 -60.16
N THR A 412 37.48 83.18 -59.10
CA THR A 412 38.59 84.02 -58.62
C THR A 412 38.78 84.04 -57.11
N GLU A 413 40.05 84.15 -56.71
CA GLU A 413 40.45 84.53 -55.36
C GLU A 413 40.06 86.00 -55.12
N VAL A 414 39.38 86.29 -54.02
CA VAL A 414 39.01 87.65 -53.63
C VAL A 414 40.05 88.23 -52.67
N MET A 415 40.52 87.40 -51.73
CA MET A 415 41.51 87.76 -50.72
C MET A 415 42.26 86.51 -50.26
N TYR A 416 43.55 86.66 -49.98
CA TYR A 416 44.47 85.61 -49.58
C TYR A 416 45.14 86.00 -48.25
N LEU A 417 45.24 85.10 -47.27
CA LEU A 417 45.67 85.38 -45.89
C LEU A 417 46.71 84.36 -45.39
N GLY A 418 47.99 84.77 -45.34
CA GLY A 418 49.14 83.96 -44.89
C GLY A 418 49.44 82.73 -45.78
N ALA A 419 50.47 81.91 -45.56
CA ALA A 419 51.72 82.17 -44.85
C ALA A 419 52.90 81.53 -45.60
N ASN A 420 53.18 82.04 -46.81
CA ASN A 420 54.46 81.88 -47.52
C ASN A 420 54.98 83.27 -47.95
N ASN A 421 56.30 83.46 -47.96
CA ASN A 421 57.01 84.68 -48.39
C ASN A 421 56.71 86.03 -47.70
N GLY A 422 55.99 86.05 -46.57
CA GLY A 422 55.93 87.23 -45.67
C GLY A 422 54.82 88.25 -45.98
N GLU A 423 53.99 87.99 -46.98
CA GLU A 423 52.78 88.77 -47.25
C GLU A 423 51.66 88.31 -46.31
N ALA A 424 51.14 89.23 -45.49
CA ALA A 424 50.13 88.91 -44.47
C ALA A 424 48.70 88.87 -45.03
N VAL A 425 48.42 89.75 -46.01
CA VAL A 425 47.13 89.89 -46.69
C VAL A 425 47.43 90.28 -48.13
N ASP A 426 46.89 89.54 -49.09
CA ASP A 426 46.91 89.87 -50.52
C ASP A 426 45.47 89.92 -51.05
N ILE A 427 45.20 90.83 -51.99
CA ILE A 427 43.88 91.12 -52.54
C ILE A 427 44.01 91.11 -54.06
N LYS A 428 43.76 89.96 -54.69
CA LYS A 428 43.95 89.73 -56.14
C LYS A 428 43.12 90.65 -57.05
N HIS A 429 42.11 91.33 -56.51
CA HIS A 429 41.24 92.23 -57.26
C HIS A 429 41.09 93.58 -56.60
N SER A 430 41.42 94.64 -57.35
CA SER A 430 41.21 96.04 -57.01
C SER A 430 39.87 96.28 -56.30
N PRO A 431 39.87 96.50 -54.97
CA PRO A 431 38.65 96.62 -54.21
C PRO A 431 37.88 97.86 -54.65
N TYR A 432 36.55 97.78 -54.53
CA TYR A 432 35.71 98.95 -54.71
C TYR A 432 35.84 99.88 -53.51
N ILE A 433 36.08 101.18 -53.74
CA ILE A 433 36.16 102.20 -52.67
C ILE A 433 34.89 103.06 -52.65
N GLY A 434 34.09 102.90 -51.59
CA GLY A 434 32.78 103.53 -51.42
C GLY A 434 31.67 102.70 -52.06
N GLU A 435 30.59 103.37 -52.49
CA GLU A 435 29.35 102.75 -52.97
C GLU A 435 29.48 102.16 -54.41
N HIS A 436 30.44 101.23 -54.59
CA HIS A 436 30.60 100.34 -55.75
C HIS A 436 30.87 100.98 -57.14
N HIS A 437 31.36 102.22 -57.19
CA HIS A 437 31.65 102.91 -58.47
C HIS A 437 33.10 103.39 -58.67
N ARG A 438 34.03 103.15 -57.74
CA ARG A 438 35.47 103.47 -57.91
C ARG A 438 36.33 102.27 -57.56
N ARG A 439 37.46 102.11 -58.25
CA ARG A 439 38.44 101.03 -58.05
C ARG A 439 39.71 101.54 -57.39
N PHE A 440 40.42 100.65 -56.70
CA PHE A 440 41.78 100.89 -56.22
C PHE A 440 42.76 99.92 -56.89
N PHE A 441 43.49 100.40 -57.88
CA PHE A 441 44.43 99.62 -58.67
C PHE A 441 45.82 99.68 -58.06
N LEU A 442 46.39 98.51 -57.80
CA LEU A 442 47.76 98.28 -57.35
C LEU A 442 48.38 97.31 -58.37
N GLN A 443 49.01 97.85 -59.42
CA GLN A 443 49.57 97.08 -60.53
C GLN A 443 50.51 97.96 -61.37
N ASP A 444 51.60 97.41 -61.87
CA ASP A 444 52.67 98.19 -62.51
C ASP A 444 52.21 98.84 -63.83
N GLU A 445 51.30 98.18 -64.55
CA GLU A 445 50.75 98.66 -65.82
C GLU A 445 49.52 99.57 -65.63
N GLN A 446 49.46 100.67 -66.38
CA GLN A 446 48.34 101.61 -66.31
C GLN A 446 47.00 100.94 -66.68
N PRO A 447 45.97 101.00 -65.82
CA PRO A 447 44.66 100.39 -66.10
C PRO A 447 44.03 100.92 -67.39
N GLY A 448 43.69 100.02 -68.30
CA GLY A 448 43.02 100.32 -69.57
C GLY A 448 41.53 99.97 -69.58
N GLY A 449 40.78 100.64 -70.46
CA GLY A 449 39.32 100.49 -70.60
C GLY A 449 38.53 101.57 -69.86
N ASP A 450 37.25 101.30 -69.57
CA ASP A 450 36.36 102.20 -68.82
C ASP A 450 36.74 102.24 -67.33
N VAL A 451 37.80 102.99 -67.01
CA VAL A 451 38.25 103.24 -65.64
C VAL A 451 37.33 104.28 -64.99
N PRO A 452 36.56 103.94 -63.94
CA PRO A 452 35.61 104.88 -63.36
C PRO A 452 36.29 106.12 -62.77
N TYR A 453 35.71 107.29 -62.99
CA TYR A 453 36.29 108.56 -62.53
C TYR A 453 36.52 108.60 -61.01
N GLY A 454 37.72 108.99 -60.60
CA GLY A 454 38.14 108.97 -59.20
C GLY A 454 38.59 107.59 -58.69
N SER A 455 38.73 106.59 -59.56
CA SER A 455 39.53 105.41 -59.24
C SER A 455 40.99 105.81 -59.05
N VAL A 456 41.66 105.24 -58.05
CA VAL A 456 43.07 105.51 -57.75
C VAL A 456 43.90 104.37 -58.32
N TRP A 457 44.95 104.70 -59.06
CA TRP A 457 45.97 103.76 -59.52
C TRP A 457 47.32 104.13 -58.93
N ILE A 458 48.01 103.12 -58.41
CA ILE A 458 49.43 103.16 -58.05
C ILE A 458 50.10 102.03 -58.83
N GLY A 459 51.01 102.39 -59.72
CA GLY A 459 51.95 101.46 -60.37
C GLY A 459 53.34 101.63 -59.77
N PHE A 460 54.16 100.59 -59.93
CA PHE A 460 55.46 100.43 -59.30
C PHE A 460 56.57 100.20 -60.33
#